data_AF-A0A420N0P6-F1
#
_entry.id   AF-A0A420N0P6-F1
#
_cell.length_a   1.000
_cell.length_b   1.000
_cell.length_c   1.000
_cell.angle_alpha   90.00
_cell.angle_beta   90.00
_cell.angle_gamma   90.00
#
_symmetry.space_group_name_H-M   'P 1'
#
loop_
_entity.id
_entity.type
_entity.pdbx_description
1 polymer ?
#
loop_
_entity_poly.entity_id
_entity_poly.type
_entity_poly.pdbx_seq_one_letter_code
_entity_poly.pdbx_strand_id
1 'polypeptide(L)'
;LPSDVLNTRKVPLNRNDDGGASLTNPFPKKQPLKVEGLRKSIAYLGRHFFNAAGVPTFDLDKANQLLIAKKIDGIKAPASAPAGPEGTGAVDWLYLGDAGGSQDVSLVYRVLTAGGASHGCKAKGTDSTSYTALYWFYG
;
A
#
# COMPACT_ATOMS: atom_id res chain seq x y z
N LEU A 1 8.65 -4.07 -11.81
CA LEU A 1 7.40 -3.30 -11.63
C LEU A 1 7.27 -2.69 -10.22
N PRO A 2 7.07 -3.45 -9.11
CA PRO A 2 7.01 -2.83 -7.77
C PRO A 2 8.27 -2.00 -7.44
N SER A 3 9.46 -2.59 -7.58
CA SER A 3 10.72 -1.87 -7.35
C SER A 3 10.85 -0.61 -8.21
N ASP A 4 10.48 -0.68 -9.48
CA ASP A 4 10.60 0.47 -10.40
C ASP A 4 9.70 1.61 -9.95
N VAL A 5 8.45 1.31 -9.56
CA VAL A 5 7.54 2.31 -9.02
C VAL A 5 8.10 2.90 -7.74
N LEU A 6 8.59 2.06 -6.81
CA LEU A 6 9.15 2.52 -5.54
C LEU A 6 10.37 3.42 -5.72
N ASN A 7 11.23 3.12 -6.70
CA ASN A 7 12.48 3.85 -6.93
C ASN A 7 12.29 5.12 -7.77
N THR A 8 11.27 5.17 -8.64
CA THR A 8 11.11 6.24 -9.64
C THR A 8 9.92 7.17 -9.40
N ARG A 9 9.03 6.85 -8.45
CA ARG A 9 7.83 7.64 -8.16
C ARG A 9 7.86 8.24 -6.77
N LYS A 10 7.32 9.45 -6.67
CA LYS A 10 7.05 10.07 -5.37
C LYS A 10 5.94 9.30 -4.67
N VAL A 11 6.07 9.14 -3.36
CA VAL A 11 5.01 8.59 -2.51
C VAL A 11 3.73 9.41 -2.72
N PRO A 12 2.58 8.79 -3.04
CA PRO A 12 1.35 9.50 -3.40
C PRO A 12 0.61 9.98 -2.15
N LEU A 13 1.27 10.79 -1.32
CA LEU A 13 0.73 11.40 -0.11
C LEU A 13 1.03 12.89 -0.11
N ASN A 14 0.06 13.70 0.31
CA ASN A 14 0.32 15.07 0.71
C ASN A 14 0.88 15.02 2.13
N ARG A 15 2.17 15.28 2.28
CA ARG A 15 2.87 15.17 3.56
C ARG A 15 2.84 16.50 4.33
N ASN A 16 2.86 16.44 5.65
CA ASN A 16 3.12 17.59 6.52
C ASN A 16 4.63 17.72 6.78
N ASP A 17 5.02 18.78 7.49
CA ASP A 17 6.42 19.07 7.84
C ASP A 17 7.06 17.99 8.73
N ASP A 18 6.25 17.21 9.45
CA ASP A 18 6.69 16.07 10.27
C ASP A 18 6.94 14.78 9.48
N GLY A 19 6.78 14.82 8.15
CA GLY A 19 6.97 13.69 7.24
C GLY A 19 5.77 12.74 7.13
N GLY A 20 4.76 12.88 7.97
CA GLY A 20 3.51 12.12 7.95
C GLY A 20 2.51 12.64 6.90
N ALA A 21 1.40 11.91 6.67
CA ALA A 21 0.34 12.37 5.77
C ALA A 21 -0.54 13.46 6.41
N SER A 22 -1.07 14.36 5.60
CA SER A 22 -2.06 15.36 6.04
C SER A 22 -3.32 14.69 6.59
N LEU A 23 -3.75 15.11 7.78
CA LEU A 23 -4.94 14.55 8.45
C LEU A 23 -6.25 14.97 7.78
N THR A 24 -6.24 16.08 7.05
CA THR A 24 -7.44 16.66 6.40
C THR A 24 -7.45 16.47 4.88
N ASN A 25 -6.27 16.33 4.26
CA ASN A 25 -6.15 16.10 2.82
C ASN A 25 -4.97 15.16 2.51
N PRO A 26 -5.01 13.88 2.93
CA PRO A 26 -3.85 12.98 2.86
C PRO A 26 -3.44 12.60 1.43
N PHE A 27 -4.38 12.61 0.48
CA PHE A 27 -4.16 12.06 -0.85
C PHE A 27 -4.10 13.14 -1.94
N PRO A 28 -3.17 13.00 -2.90
CA PRO A 28 -3.17 13.84 -4.09
C PRO A 28 -4.39 13.56 -4.98
N LYS A 29 -4.52 14.37 -6.04
CA LYS A 29 -5.56 14.20 -7.07
C LYS A 29 -5.49 12.80 -7.69
N LYS A 30 -6.66 12.18 -7.87
CA LYS A 30 -6.81 10.86 -8.51
C LYS A 30 -6.29 10.92 -9.95
N GLN A 31 -5.34 10.06 -10.29
CA GLN A 31 -4.72 10.03 -11.62
C GLN A 31 -4.13 8.66 -11.94
N PRO A 32 -4.06 8.27 -13.23
CA PRO A 32 -3.35 7.06 -13.65
C PRO A 32 -1.87 7.09 -13.25
N LEU A 33 -1.31 5.92 -12.96
CA LEU A 33 0.10 5.73 -12.66
C LEU A 33 0.87 5.41 -13.95
N LYS A 34 1.75 6.32 -14.37
CA LYS A 34 2.74 6.00 -15.40
C LYS A 34 3.83 5.14 -14.76
N VAL A 35 4.17 4.01 -15.35
CA VAL A 35 5.32 3.19 -14.90
C VAL A 35 6.32 3.11 -16.02
N GLU A 36 7.60 3.25 -15.69
CA GLU A 36 8.66 3.07 -16.67
C GLU A 36 8.64 1.64 -17.23
N GLY A 37 8.88 1.49 -18.53
CA GLY A 37 8.76 0.21 -19.24
C GLY A 37 7.33 -0.22 -19.60
N LEU A 38 6.29 0.39 -19.02
CA LEU A 38 4.91 0.14 -19.46
C LEU A 38 4.50 1.14 -20.56
N ARG A 39 4.01 0.60 -21.68
CA ARG A 39 3.50 1.43 -22.81
C ARG A 39 2.24 2.21 -22.44
N LYS A 40 1.40 1.67 -21.54
CA LYS A 40 0.17 2.29 -21.06
C LYS A 40 0.28 2.58 -19.57
N SER A 41 -0.31 3.68 -19.12
CA SER A 41 -0.47 3.97 -17.69
C SER A 41 -1.43 2.97 -17.04
N ILE A 42 -1.15 2.63 -15.79
CA ILE A 42 -2.05 1.84 -14.94
C ILE A 42 -3.17 2.77 -14.48
N ALA A 43 -4.43 2.38 -14.72
CA ALA A 43 -5.57 3.18 -14.31
C ALA A 43 -5.65 3.31 -12.78
N TYR A 44 -6.15 4.45 -12.32
CA TYR A 44 -6.50 4.63 -10.92
C TYR A 44 -7.69 3.73 -10.55
N LEU A 45 -7.55 2.94 -9.50
CA LEU A 45 -8.61 2.06 -8.99
C LEU A 45 -9.20 2.55 -7.65
N GLY A 46 -8.39 3.12 -6.77
CA GLY A 46 -8.81 3.43 -5.41
C GLY A 46 -7.70 3.88 -4.48
N ARG A 47 -7.98 3.89 -3.18
CA ARG A 47 -7.05 4.27 -2.10
C ARG A 47 -7.00 3.19 -1.02
N HIS A 48 -5.81 3.00 -0.47
CA HIS A 48 -5.60 2.15 0.70
C HIS A 48 -5.15 3.00 1.89
N PHE A 49 -5.76 2.81 3.05
CA PHE A 49 -5.45 3.53 4.28
C PHE A 49 -5.88 2.72 5.51
N PHE A 50 -5.45 3.15 6.69
CA PHE A 50 -5.98 2.66 7.96
C PHE A 50 -7.03 3.65 8.46
N ASN A 51 -8.22 3.15 8.81
CA ASN A 51 -9.28 4.00 9.36
C ASN A 51 -8.97 4.43 10.81
N ALA A 52 -9.86 5.21 11.43
CA ALA A 52 -9.66 5.72 12.80
C ALA A 52 -9.49 4.60 13.86
N ALA A 53 -9.98 3.38 13.58
CA ALA A 53 -9.80 2.21 14.44
C ALA A 53 -8.52 1.42 14.11
N GLY A 54 -7.67 1.92 13.20
CA GLY A 54 -6.45 1.23 12.78
C GLY A 54 -6.71 0.00 11.91
N VAL A 55 -7.88 -0.09 11.26
CA VAL A 55 -8.24 -1.22 10.39
C VAL A 55 -7.83 -0.89 8.95
N PRO A 56 -7.10 -1.79 8.24
CA PRO A 56 -6.74 -1.57 6.86
C PRO A 56 -7.98 -1.56 5.97
N THR A 57 -8.15 -0.50 5.20
CA THR A 57 -9.29 -0.25 4.34
C THR A 57 -8.81 -0.04 2.90
N PHE A 58 -9.49 -0.68 1.95
CA PHE A 58 -9.33 -0.45 0.52
C PHE A 58 -10.63 0.13 -0.01
N ASP A 59 -10.63 1.42 -0.30
CA ASP A 59 -11.72 2.12 -0.96
C ASP A 59 -11.45 2.09 -2.47
N LEU A 60 -12.09 1.16 -3.17
CA LEU A 60 -11.97 0.97 -4.62
C LEU A 60 -13.05 1.78 -5.33
N ASP A 61 -13.07 3.07 -5.04
CA ASP A 61 -14.08 4.04 -5.48
C ASP A 61 -14.37 4.01 -6.99
N LYS A 62 -13.39 3.69 -7.84
CA LYS A 62 -13.58 3.62 -9.28
C LYS A 62 -14.50 2.46 -9.69
N ALA A 63 -14.58 1.42 -8.86
CA ALA A 63 -15.42 0.25 -9.03
C ALA A 63 -16.66 0.27 -8.11
N ASN A 64 -16.83 1.28 -7.26
CA ASN A 64 -17.83 1.33 -6.19
C ASN A 64 -17.76 0.13 -5.22
N GLN A 65 -16.54 -0.32 -4.89
CA GLN A 65 -16.32 -1.43 -3.96
C GLN A 65 -15.53 -0.98 -2.74
N LEU A 66 -15.73 -1.66 -1.61
CA LEU A 66 -15.07 -1.35 -0.35
C LEU A 66 -14.62 -2.65 0.32
N LEU A 67 -13.37 -2.71 0.77
CA LEU A 67 -12.90 -3.78 1.62
C LEU A 67 -12.39 -3.20 2.94
N ILE A 68 -13.05 -3.53 4.04
CA ILE A 68 -12.56 -3.31 5.40
C ILE A 68 -11.89 -4.62 5.82
N ALA A 69 -10.56 -4.63 5.82
CA ALA A 69 -9.78 -5.85 5.87
C ALA A 69 -9.28 -6.19 7.28
N LYS A 70 -9.09 -7.48 7.53
CA LYS A 70 -8.25 -8.01 8.61
C LYS A 70 -7.22 -8.97 8.03
N LYS A 71 -6.08 -9.10 8.71
CA LYS A 71 -5.11 -10.15 8.36
C LYS A 71 -5.69 -11.51 8.70
N ILE A 72 -5.73 -12.40 7.73
CA ILE A 72 -6.06 -13.82 7.92
C ILE A 72 -4.77 -14.63 8.04
N ASP A 73 -3.83 -14.41 7.13
CA ASP A 73 -2.53 -15.07 7.14
C ASP A 73 -1.44 -14.22 6.48
N GLY A 74 -0.19 -14.63 6.57
CA GLY A 74 0.90 -14.03 5.82
C GLY A 74 2.22 -14.78 5.95
N ILE A 75 3.04 -14.65 4.91
CA ILE A 75 4.37 -15.25 4.84
C ILE A 75 5.41 -14.17 4.55
N LYS A 76 6.68 -14.45 4.88
CA LYS A 76 7.78 -13.58 4.49
C LYS A 76 7.83 -13.42 2.98
N ALA A 77 8.11 -12.20 2.53
CA ALA A 77 8.45 -11.98 1.14
C ALA A 77 9.69 -12.83 0.79
N PRO A 78 9.81 -13.33 -0.45
CA PRO A 78 11.00 -14.07 -0.88
C PRO A 78 12.28 -13.28 -0.60
N ALA A 79 13.38 -13.97 -0.27
CA ALA A 79 14.66 -13.31 -0.01
C ALA A 79 15.19 -12.49 -1.20
N SER A 80 14.75 -12.80 -2.42
CA SER A 80 15.05 -12.06 -3.64
C SER A 80 14.16 -10.81 -3.84
N ALA A 81 13.22 -10.53 -2.94
CA ALA A 81 12.35 -9.36 -3.04
C ALA A 81 13.18 -8.08 -2.85
N PRO A 82 12.93 -7.02 -3.65
CA PRO A 82 13.72 -5.79 -3.57
C PRO A 82 13.58 -5.11 -2.21
N ALA A 83 14.72 -4.77 -1.59
CA ALA A 83 14.74 -4.13 -0.28
C ALA A 83 14.23 -2.69 -0.27
N GLY A 84 14.04 -2.08 -1.44
CA GLY A 84 13.66 -0.68 -1.60
C GLY A 84 14.83 0.28 -1.33
N PRO A 85 14.62 1.58 -1.56
CA PRO A 85 15.67 2.60 -1.46
C PRO A 85 16.19 2.79 -0.02
N GLU A 86 15.38 2.44 0.97
CA GLU A 86 15.74 2.51 2.38
C GLU A 86 16.50 1.25 2.86
N GLY A 87 16.67 0.24 2.00
CA GLY A 87 17.42 -0.98 2.32
C GLY A 87 16.76 -1.86 3.40
N THR A 88 15.47 -1.65 3.68
CA THR A 88 14.81 -2.25 4.84
C THR A 88 14.37 -3.70 4.61
N GLY A 89 14.29 -4.12 3.35
CA GLY A 89 13.66 -5.39 2.97
C GLY A 89 12.21 -5.19 2.54
N ALA A 90 11.62 -6.20 1.90
CA ALA A 90 10.24 -6.13 1.45
C ALA A 90 9.26 -6.54 2.55
N VAL A 91 8.13 -5.83 2.66
CA VAL A 91 7.02 -6.24 3.56
C VAL A 91 6.50 -7.63 3.22
N ASP A 92 6.02 -8.33 4.24
CA ASP A 92 5.44 -9.68 4.14
C ASP A 92 4.31 -9.76 3.09
N TRP A 93 4.16 -10.91 2.46
CA TRP A 93 2.97 -11.20 1.66
C TRP A 93 1.81 -11.52 2.59
N LEU A 94 0.64 -10.98 2.29
CA LEU A 94 -0.52 -11.09 3.18
C LEU A 94 -1.71 -11.69 2.46
N TYR A 95 -2.42 -12.54 3.18
CA TYR A 95 -3.79 -12.89 2.87
C TYR A 95 -4.69 -12.11 3.83
N LEU A 96 -5.51 -11.21 3.27
CA LEU A 96 -6.46 -10.41 4.01
C LEU A 96 -7.89 -10.81 3.61
N GLY A 97 -8.80 -10.72 4.58
CA GLY A 97 -10.22 -10.99 4.37
C GLY A 97 -11.10 -9.94 5.04
N ASP A 98 -12.40 -10.03 4.80
CA ASP A 98 -13.38 -9.12 5.37
C ASP A 98 -13.37 -9.11 6.91
N ALA A 99 -13.29 -7.92 7.48
CA ALA A 99 -13.42 -7.65 8.91
C ALA A 99 -14.86 -7.29 9.31
N GLY A 100 -15.78 -7.23 8.34
CA GLY A 100 -17.15 -6.76 8.47
C GLY A 100 -17.32 -5.37 7.84
N GLY A 101 -18.44 -5.18 7.12
CA GLY A 101 -18.79 -3.91 6.49
C GLY A 101 -18.18 -3.68 5.09
N SER A 102 -17.61 -4.71 4.49
CA SER A 102 -17.15 -4.68 3.09
C SER A 102 -18.32 -4.72 2.10
N GLN A 103 -18.07 -4.27 0.87
CA GLN A 103 -19.01 -4.18 -0.25
C GLN A 103 -18.34 -4.74 -1.51
N ASP A 104 -18.91 -5.81 -2.07
CA ASP A 104 -18.55 -6.45 -3.35
C ASP A 104 -17.10 -6.97 -3.48
N VAL A 105 -16.32 -6.93 -2.39
CA VAL A 105 -14.98 -7.53 -2.26
C VAL A 105 -14.85 -8.08 -0.86
N SER A 106 -14.37 -9.32 -0.72
CA SER A 106 -14.27 -10.02 0.56
C SER A 106 -12.87 -10.54 0.88
N LEU A 107 -11.97 -10.51 -0.11
CA LEU A 107 -10.68 -11.18 -0.05
C LEU A 107 -9.63 -10.42 -0.86
N VAL A 108 -8.42 -10.27 -0.30
CA VAL A 108 -7.28 -9.71 -1.06
C VAL A 108 -5.97 -10.39 -0.70
N TYR A 109 -5.17 -10.69 -1.72
CA TYR A 109 -3.77 -11.09 -1.55
C TYR A 109 -2.83 -9.91 -1.84
N ARG A 110 -1.94 -9.61 -0.89
CA ARG A 110 -0.78 -8.72 -1.10
C ARG A 110 0.44 -9.57 -1.44
N VAL A 111 0.97 -9.41 -2.64
CA VAL A 111 2.14 -10.15 -3.14
C VAL A 111 3.08 -9.22 -3.91
N LEU A 112 4.23 -9.74 -4.32
CA LEU A 112 5.24 -9.00 -5.12
C LEU A 112 5.56 -7.63 -4.49
N THR A 113 6.02 -7.70 -3.24
CA THR A 113 6.33 -6.54 -2.41
C THR A 113 7.76 -6.05 -2.64
N ALA A 114 7.98 -4.74 -2.48
CA ALA A 114 9.30 -4.13 -2.46
C ALA A 114 9.35 -3.04 -1.38
N GLY A 115 10.41 -3.03 -0.57
CA GLY A 115 10.60 -2.11 0.55
C GLY A 115 9.59 -2.26 1.68
N GLY A 116 9.72 -1.39 2.69
CA GLY A 116 8.75 -1.22 3.76
C GLY A 116 8.85 -2.17 4.94
N ALA A 117 9.77 -3.13 4.95
CA ALA A 117 9.96 -3.96 6.13
C ALA A 117 10.36 -3.08 7.32
N SER A 118 9.89 -3.43 8.52
CA SER A 118 10.16 -2.64 9.72
C SER A 118 11.65 -2.71 10.05
N HIS A 119 12.27 -1.54 10.23
CA HIS A 119 13.64 -1.40 10.73
C HIS A 119 13.69 -1.08 12.24
N GLY A 120 12.54 -1.18 12.92
CA GLY A 120 12.38 -0.81 14.32
C GLY A 120 12.44 0.71 14.56
N CYS A 121 11.84 1.15 15.67
CA CYS A 121 11.90 2.54 16.10
C CYS A 121 13.12 2.75 17.00
N LYS A 122 14.05 3.63 16.60
CA LYS A 122 15.23 3.98 17.42
C LYS A 122 14.95 5.10 18.42
N ALA A 123 13.93 5.91 18.17
CA ALA A 123 13.49 7.01 19.02
C ALA A 123 11.98 7.24 18.85
N LYS A 124 11.38 8.02 19.75
CA LYS A 124 9.98 8.46 19.65
C LYS A 124 9.87 9.55 18.57
N GLY A 125 9.01 9.35 17.59
CA GLY A 125 8.77 10.30 16.50
C GLY A 125 7.91 9.70 15.38
N THR A 126 7.63 10.51 14.37
CA THR A 126 6.98 10.06 13.13
C THR A 126 8.02 9.38 12.25
N ASP A 127 7.72 8.15 11.86
CA ASP A 127 8.57 7.35 10.97
C ASP A 127 7.70 6.81 9.83
N SER A 128 8.24 6.76 8.62
CA SER A 128 7.48 6.42 7.42
C SER A 128 8.37 5.83 6.36
N THR A 129 8.36 4.50 6.28
CA THR A 129 9.03 3.72 5.24
C THR A 129 8.13 3.55 4.03
N SER A 130 8.67 3.78 2.84
CA SER A 130 7.93 3.62 1.59
C SER A 130 7.96 2.18 1.11
N TYR A 131 6.86 1.71 0.53
CA TYR A 131 6.79 0.38 -0.10
C TYR A 131 5.86 0.38 -1.30
N THR A 132 5.99 -0.67 -2.11
CA THR A 132 5.04 -0.99 -3.18
C THR A 132 4.66 -2.47 -3.12
N ALA A 133 3.46 -2.79 -3.58
CA ALA A 133 2.96 -4.15 -3.62
C ALA A 133 1.92 -4.31 -4.75
N LEU A 134 1.66 -5.55 -5.15
CA LEU A 134 0.54 -5.91 -6.00
C LEU A 134 -0.57 -6.53 -5.14
N TYR A 135 -1.78 -6.04 -5.31
CA TYR A 135 -2.98 -6.52 -4.62
C TYR A 135 -3.92 -7.21 -5.60
N TRP A 136 -4.39 -8.40 -5.25
CA TRP A 136 -5.36 -9.18 -6.02
C TRP A 136 -6.66 -9.28 -5.23
N PHE A 137 -7.68 -8.57 -5.68
CA PHE A 137 -8.98 -8.48 -5.01
C PHE A 137 -9.97 -9.50 -5.57
N TYR A 138 -10.76 -10.12 -4.68
CA TYR A 138 -11.81 -11.08 -5.00
C TYR A 138 -13.05 -10.77 -4.15
N GLY A 139 -14.23 -10.99 -4.72
CA GLY A 139 -15.53 -10.64 -4.14
C GLY A 139 -16.62 -11.58 -4.59
#